data_AF-A0A345BVJ7-F1
#
_entry.id   AF-A0A345BVJ7-F1
#
_cell.length_a   1.000
_cell.length_b   1.000
_cell.length_c   1.000
_cell.angle_alpha   90.00
_cell.angle_beta   90.00
_cell.angle_gamma   90.00
#
_symmetry.space_group_name_H-M   'P 1'
#
loop_
_entity.id
_entity.type
_entity.pdbx_description
1 polymer ?
#
loop_
_entity_poly.entity_id
_entity_poly.type
_entity_poly.pdbx_seq_one_letter_code
_entity_poly.pdbx_strand_id
1 'polypeptide(L)'
;MLSKVFGIGWDVGGWMGNNHGVAICEWDPATTTIDWIGTPTEIAIPENGNLSLQHLIRAVDPSFTFDASDHNQHIIGVDAPLGYPKTFIQFINGEINHVDKPEKEIHNPLAYRYTDRVIYKTQAKKPLSAVFDRIGNNTTVAMSHAKMWEKRNGFKIYPMAKQEKADKKIIIEVYPALIKASKTSEAHANLKPYLPTDVKPGTDAYDACICALYAVAFGANDAPLPNLAHPPVHAKEAVKEEGWIYYFEKGE
;
A
#
# COMPACT_ATOMS: atom_id res chain seq x y z
N MET A 1 12.61 8.44 -24.22
CA MET A 1 13.19 8.35 -22.87
C MET A 1 12.44 7.26 -22.11
N LEU A 2 13.15 6.45 -21.32
CA LEU A 2 12.49 5.52 -20.42
C LEU A 2 11.80 6.35 -19.31
N SER A 3 10.61 5.93 -18.91
CA SER A 3 9.77 6.61 -17.93
C SER A 3 10.29 6.29 -16.52
N LYS A 4 10.54 7.32 -15.70
CA LYS A 4 10.91 7.16 -14.29
C LYS A 4 9.71 6.66 -13.48
N VAL A 5 9.97 6.10 -12.31
CA VAL A 5 8.93 5.67 -11.37
C VAL A 5 9.09 6.42 -10.06
N PHE A 6 8.09 7.23 -9.71
CA PHE A 6 7.97 7.83 -8.39
C PHE A 6 7.15 6.90 -7.50
N GLY A 7 7.80 6.32 -6.50
CA GLY A 7 7.15 5.58 -5.44
C GLY A 7 6.83 6.49 -4.27
N ILE A 8 5.56 6.56 -3.92
CA ILE A 8 5.07 7.31 -2.76
C ILE A 8 4.56 6.30 -1.76
N GLY A 9 5.14 6.31 -0.57
CA GLY A 9 4.73 5.45 0.51
C GLY A 9 3.87 6.18 1.50
N TRP A 10 2.80 5.51 1.95
CA TRP A 10 1.92 6.01 3.00
C TRP A 10 1.66 4.91 4.03
N ASP A 11 2.26 5.07 5.21
CA ASP A 11 1.84 4.33 6.39
C ASP A 11 0.64 5.05 7.02
N VAL A 12 -0.50 4.37 7.04
CA VAL A 12 -1.78 5.02 7.31
C VAL A 12 -2.03 5.08 8.80
N GLY A 13 -1.97 6.27 9.39
CA GLY A 13 -2.51 6.55 10.73
C GLY A 13 -4.04 6.53 10.81
N GLY A 14 -4.59 6.80 12.00
CA GLY A 14 -6.04 6.92 12.21
C GLY A 14 -6.57 8.34 11.94
N TRP A 15 -7.90 8.50 11.84
CA TRP A 15 -8.54 9.81 11.59
C TRP A 15 -8.07 10.95 12.51
N MET A 16 -7.78 10.62 13.77
CA MET A 16 -7.32 11.56 14.81
C MET A 16 -5.83 11.39 15.14
N GLY A 17 -5.11 10.59 14.35
CA GLY A 17 -3.70 10.32 14.54
C GLY A 17 -2.83 11.43 13.93
N ASN A 18 -1.60 11.53 14.44
CA ASN A 18 -0.54 12.35 13.90
C ASN A 18 0.62 11.51 13.33
N ASN A 19 0.37 10.21 13.14
CA ASN A 19 1.35 9.20 12.78
C ASN A 19 1.13 8.69 11.34
N HIS A 20 0.66 9.54 10.42
CA HIS A 20 0.66 9.18 9.00
C HIS A 20 2.08 9.29 8.47
N GLY A 21 2.79 8.17 8.37
CA GLY A 21 4.10 8.12 7.76
C GLY A 21 4.03 8.39 6.27
N VAL A 22 4.92 9.23 5.75
CA VAL A 22 4.98 9.55 4.32
C VAL A 22 6.43 9.56 3.85
N ALA A 23 6.69 8.95 2.70
CA ALA A 23 8.00 8.98 2.05
C ALA A 23 7.86 9.00 0.52
N ILE A 24 8.86 9.54 -0.17
CA ILE A 24 8.90 9.60 -1.64
C ILE A 24 10.29 9.16 -2.11
N CYS A 25 10.33 8.28 -3.10
CA CYS A 25 11.55 7.94 -3.82
C CYS A 25 11.31 7.91 -5.33
N GLU A 26 12.38 8.11 -6.07
CA GLU A 26 12.42 8.03 -7.53
C GLU A 26 13.30 6.86 -7.92
N TRP A 27 12.83 6.06 -8.88
CA TRP A 27 13.68 5.14 -9.63
C TRP A 27 13.88 5.66 -11.05
N ASP A 28 15.14 5.83 -11.43
CA ASP A 28 15.54 6.19 -12.79
C ASP A 28 16.09 4.94 -13.51
N PRO A 29 15.43 4.48 -14.59
CA PRO A 29 15.89 3.32 -15.36
C PRO A 29 17.26 3.53 -16.04
N ALA A 30 17.73 4.76 -16.22
CA ALA A 30 19.02 5.05 -16.82
C ALA A 30 20.18 4.83 -15.84
N THR A 31 20.01 5.20 -14.57
CA THR A 31 21.03 5.02 -13.52
C THR A 31 20.83 3.73 -12.74
N THR A 32 19.63 3.13 -12.80
CA THR A 32 19.19 1.99 -12.01
C THR A 32 19.21 2.24 -10.50
N THR A 33 19.28 3.51 -10.08
CA THR A 33 19.30 3.92 -8.67
C THR A 33 17.91 4.23 -8.16
N ILE A 34 17.73 4.06 -6.85
CA ILE A 34 16.58 4.59 -6.12
C ILE A 34 17.07 5.75 -5.29
N ASP A 35 16.56 6.94 -5.60
CA ASP A 35 16.94 8.19 -4.95
C ASP A 35 15.77 8.72 -4.11
N TRP A 36 16.04 9.02 -2.84
CA TRP A 36 15.02 9.53 -1.92
C TRP A 36 14.81 11.03 -2.12
N ILE A 37 13.54 11.44 -2.14
CA ILE A 37 13.13 12.84 -2.33
C ILE A 37 12.69 13.38 -0.98
N GLY A 38 13.24 14.54 -0.61
CA GLY A 38 12.94 15.20 0.66
C GLY A 38 13.30 14.36 1.88
N THR A 39 12.54 14.54 2.96
CA THR A 39 12.74 13.82 4.21
C THR A 39 11.49 13.04 4.58
N PRO A 40 11.55 11.70 4.73
CA PRO A 40 10.44 10.91 5.24
C PRO A 40 9.95 11.46 6.58
N THR A 41 8.63 11.59 6.73
CA THR A 41 8.02 12.33 7.84
C THR A 41 6.73 11.70 8.33
N GLU A 42 6.20 12.21 9.44
CA GLU A 42 4.90 11.84 9.99
C GLU A 42 4.01 13.08 10.07
N ILE A 43 2.77 12.94 9.63
CA ILE A 43 1.80 14.05 9.61
C ILE A 43 0.45 13.67 10.20
N ALA A 44 -0.34 14.69 10.51
CA ALA A 44 -1.75 14.55 10.82
C ALA A 44 -2.60 14.88 9.59
N ILE A 45 -3.82 14.35 9.56
CA ILE A 45 -4.85 14.87 8.66
C ILE A 45 -5.15 16.33 9.08
N PRO A 46 -5.22 17.29 8.14
CA PRO A 46 -5.51 18.68 8.48
C PRO A 46 -6.85 18.84 9.22
N GLU A 47 -6.92 19.78 10.16
CA GLU A 47 -8.16 20.11 10.88
C GLU A 47 -9.28 20.47 9.91
N ASN A 48 -10.47 19.89 10.12
CA ASN A 48 -11.65 20.06 9.25
C ASN A 48 -11.41 19.73 7.77
N GLY A 49 -10.40 18.90 7.47
CA GLY A 49 -9.93 18.64 6.13
C GLY A 49 -9.88 17.18 5.73
N ASN A 50 -9.21 16.96 4.61
CA ASN A 50 -8.78 15.66 4.12
C ASN A 50 -7.29 15.75 3.82
N LEU A 51 -6.61 14.61 3.84
CA LEU A 51 -5.24 14.51 3.40
C LEU A 51 -5.20 14.55 1.86
N SER A 52 -5.21 15.76 1.30
CA SER A 52 -5.04 15.91 -0.15
C SER A 52 -3.67 15.39 -0.56
N LEU A 53 -3.56 14.94 -1.81
CA LEU A 53 -2.31 14.42 -2.35
C LEU A 53 -1.17 15.47 -2.27
N GLN A 54 -1.50 16.75 -2.46
CA GLN A 54 -0.54 17.84 -2.28
C GLN A 54 -0.09 18.01 -0.83
N HIS A 55 -0.97 17.82 0.16
CA HIS A 55 -0.58 17.87 1.57
C HIS A 55 0.39 16.74 1.90
N LEU A 56 0.08 15.52 1.47
CA LEU A 56 0.92 14.35 1.67
C LEU A 56 2.33 14.57 1.11
N ILE A 57 2.42 15.09 -0.11
CA ILE A 57 3.71 15.27 -0.79
C ILE A 57 4.53 16.43 -0.24
N ARG A 58 3.88 17.58 -0.01
CA ARG A 58 4.59 18.77 0.49
C ARG A 58 5.13 18.59 1.90
N ALA A 59 4.59 17.62 2.64
CA ALA A 59 5.13 17.25 3.94
C ALA A 59 6.55 16.66 3.83
N VAL A 60 6.81 15.89 2.76
CA VAL A 60 8.12 15.27 2.50
C VAL A 60 9.06 16.28 1.83
N ASP A 61 8.59 16.95 0.79
CA ASP A 61 9.33 17.99 0.08
C ASP A 61 8.38 19.07 -0.46
N PRO A 62 8.41 20.31 0.07
CA PRO A 62 7.56 21.40 -0.41
C PRO A 62 7.80 21.80 -1.87
N SER A 63 8.99 21.50 -2.41
CA SER A 63 9.39 21.82 -3.78
C SER A 63 8.97 20.74 -4.78
N PHE A 64 8.71 19.52 -4.33
CA PHE A 64 8.26 18.44 -5.19
C PHE A 64 6.82 18.67 -5.65
N THR A 65 6.59 18.55 -6.95
CA THR A 65 5.27 18.72 -7.55
C THR A 65 5.03 17.62 -8.59
N PHE A 66 3.77 17.20 -8.71
CA PHE A 66 3.36 16.40 -9.86
C PHE A 66 3.14 17.32 -11.05
N ASP A 67 3.94 17.14 -12.09
CA ASP A 67 3.59 17.68 -13.38
C ASP A 67 2.57 16.74 -14.05
N ALA A 68 1.37 17.25 -14.31
CA ALA A 68 0.32 16.48 -14.96
C ALA A 68 0.65 16.11 -16.42
N SER A 69 1.65 16.78 -17.02
CA SER A 69 2.19 16.47 -18.35
C SER A 69 3.31 15.45 -18.33
N ASP A 70 3.73 15.00 -17.14
CA ASP A 70 4.83 14.05 -16.99
C ASP A 70 4.45 12.65 -17.53
N HIS A 71 5.37 12.07 -18.29
CA HIS A 71 5.29 10.70 -18.78
C HIS A 71 5.75 9.67 -17.76
N ASN A 72 6.21 10.11 -16.58
CA ASN A 72 6.64 9.26 -15.48
C ASN A 72 5.46 8.55 -14.80
N GLN A 73 5.77 7.44 -14.14
CA GLN A 73 4.82 6.71 -13.32
C GLN A 73 4.82 7.27 -11.90
N HIS A 74 3.64 7.37 -11.31
CA HIS A 74 3.41 7.76 -9.93
C HIS A 74 2.58 6.68 -9.26
N ILE A 75 3.23 5.92 -8.39
CA ILE A 75 2.64 4.77 -7.72
C ILE A 75 2.58 5.09 -6.23
N ILE A 76 1.42 4.92 -5.60
CA ILE A 76 1.24 5.08 -4.17
C ILE A 76 1.10 3.69 -3.54
N GLY A 77 2.04 3.32 -2.67
CA GLY A 77 1.95 2.15 -1.79
C GLY A 77 1.29 2.55 -0.47
N VAL A 78 0.20 1.88 -0.11
CA VAL A 78 -0.59 2.19 1.08
C VAL A 78 -0.55 1.04 2.08
N ASP A 79 -0.07 1.28 3.31
CA ASP A 79 -0.13 0.32 4.43
C ASP A 79 -1.47 0.43 5.17
N ALA A 80 -2.52 0.02 4.48
CA ALA A 80 -3.83 -0.25 5.07
C ALA A 80 -4.72 -0.95 4.04
N PRO A 81 -5.71 -1.73 4.49
CA PRO A 81 -6.69 -2.32 3.60
C PRO A 81 -7.39 -1.27 2.73
N LEU A 82 -7.42 -1.51 1.41
CA LEU A 82 -8.17 -0.71 0.44
C LEU A 82 -9.55 -1.30 0.10
N GLY A 83 -9.87 -2.46 0.69
CA GLY A 83 -11.15 -3.14 0.54
C GLY A 83 -11.46 -4.03 1.74
N TYR A 84 -12.74 -4.37 1.89
CA TYR A 84 -13.23 -5.32 2.88
C TYR A 84 -13.48 -6.69 2.25
N PRO A 85 -13.56 -7.77 3.05
CA PRO A 85 -14.04 -9.06 2.56
C PRO A 85 -15.42 -8.93 1.89
N LYS A 86 -15.61 -9.58 0.74
CA LYS A 86 -16.86 -9.53 -0.02
C LYS A 86 -18.03 -9.98 0.86
N THR A 87 -17.86 -11.10 1.55
CA THR A 87 -18.89 -11.66 2.44
C THR A 87 -19.24 -10.71 3.58
N PHE A 88 -18.28 -9.93 4.08
CA PHE A 88 -18.58 -8.89 5.08
C PHE A 88 -19.47 -7.79 4.50
N ILE A 89 -19.14 -7.28 3.31
CA ILE A 89 -19.96 -6.27 2.60
C ILE A 89 -21.38 -6.79 2.38
N GLN A 90 -21.51 -8.03 1.90
CA GLN A 90 -22.80 -8.67 1.67
C GLN A 90 -23.60 -8.84 2.97
N PHE A 91 -22.92 -9.24 4.06
CA PHE A 91 -23.53 -9.39 5.38
C PHE A 91 -24.10 -8.07 5.90
N ILE A 92 -23.32 -6.98 5.87
CA ILE A 92 -23.80 -5.66 6.36
C ILE A 92 -24.89 -5.04 5.46
N ASN A 93 -24.97 -5.46 4.20
CA ASN A 93 -26.04 -5.09 3.27
C ASN A 93 -27.29 -5.99 3.40
N GLY A 94 -27.28 -7.00 4.28
CA GLY A 94 -28.40 -7.93 4.45
C GLY A 94 -28.57 -8.94 3.31
N GLU A 95 -27.53 -9.17 2.50
CA GLU A 95 -27.56 -10.10 1.37
C GLU A 95 -27.25 -11.55 1.77
N ILE A 96 -26.74 -11.76 2.99
CA ILE A 96 -26.40 -13.09 3.54
C ILE A 96 -27.06 -13.26 4.90
N ASN A 97 -27.71 -14.41 5.09
CA ASN A 97 -28.45 -14.73 6.32
C ASN A 97 -27.62 -15.51 7.35
N HIS A 98 -26.54 -16.19 6.94
CA HIS A 98 -25.80 -17.11 7.81
C HIS A 98 -24.34 -17.29 7.40
N VAL A 99 -23.43 -17.36 8.38
CA VAL A 99 -22.03 -17.75 8.23
C VAL A 99 -21.66 -18.72 9.35
N ASP A 100 -21.22 -19.93 8.99
CA ASP A 100 -20.81 -20.93 9.96
C ASP A 100 -19.49 -20.57 10.65
N LYS A 101 -19.29 -21.10 11.86
CA LYS A 101 -18.02 -20.97 12.58
C LYS A 101 -16.89 -21.65 11.77
N PRO A 102 -15.84 -20.92 11.36
CA PRO A 102 -14.74 -21.51 10.62
C PRO A 102 -13.81 -22.32 11.54
N GLU A 103 -13.03 -23.24 10.95
CA GLU A 103 -12.03 -24.04 11.69
C GLU A 103 -10.92 -23.18 12.30
N LYS A 104 -10.52 -22.10 11.62
CA LYS A 104 -9.52 -21.14 12.08
C LYS A 104 -10.00 -19.73 11.77
N GLU A 105 -9.51 -18.78 12.56
CA GLU A 105 -9.85 -17.37 12.42
C GLU A 105 -9.56 -16.83 11.01
N ILE A 106 -8.39 -17.15 10.43
CA ILE A 106 -7.98 -16.77 9.06
C ILE A 106 -8.92 -17.29 7.95
N HIS A 107 -9.75 -18.31 8.26
CA HIS A 107 -10.74 -18.84 7.34
C HIS A 107 -12.11 -18.19 7.49
N ASN A 108 -12.26 -17.21 8.39
CA ASN A 108 -13.51 -16.47 8.55
C ASN A 108 -13.74 -15.54 7.33
N PRO A 109 -14.78 -15.78 6.51
CA PRO A 109 -15.05 -14.98 5.33
C PRO A 109 -15.53 -13.56 5.66
N LEU A 110 -16.00 -13.31 6.88
CA LEU A 110 -16.36 -11.97 7.35
C LEU A 110 -15.15 -11.14 7.80
N ALA A 111 -14.01 -11.78 8.09
CA ALA A 111 -12.84 -11.11 8.65
C ALA A 111 -11.70 -10.97 7.65
N TYR A 112 -11.47 -11.98 6.81
CA TYR A 112 -10.28 -12.06 5.97
C TYR A 112 -10.65 -12.13 4.49
N ARG A 113 -9.86 -11.44 3.67
CA ARG A 113 -9.96 -11.45 2.21
C ARG A 113 -9.22 -12.64 1.63
N TYR A 114 -9.40 -12.86 0.34
CA TYR A 114 -8.65 -13.84 -0.43
C TYR A 114 -7.14 -13.66 -0.26
N THR A 115 -6.66 -12.42 -0.38
CA THR A 115 -5.23 -12.11 -0.27
C THR A 115 -4.65 -12.39 1.10
N ASP A 116 -5.43 -12.12 2.17
CA ASP A 116 -4.97 -12.37 3.55
C ASP A 116 -4.74 -13.87 3.78
N ARG A 117 -5.63 -14.71 3.24
CA ARG A 117 -5.50 -16.18 3.27
C ARG A 117 -4.31 -16.67 2.45
N VAL A 118 -4.05 -16.05 1.29
CA VAL A 118 -2.88 -16.38 0.47
C VAL A 118 -1.59 -16.06 1.23
N ILE A 119 -1.48 -14.86 1.80
CA ILE A 119 -0.31 -14.45 2.61
C ILE A 119 -0.10 -15.39 3.79
N TYR A 120 -1.17 -15.75 4.51
CA TYR A 120 -1.04 -16.70 5.62
C TYR A 120 -0.48 -18.05 5.15
N LYS A 121 -0.93 -18.55 4.00
CA LYS A 121 -0.47 -19.81 3.42
C LYS A 121 0.98 -19.74 2.92
N THR A 122 1.40 -18.65 2.28
CA THR A 122 2.72 -18.53 1.62
C THR A 122 3.80 -17.96 2.53
N GLN A 123 3.44 -17.03 3.41
CA GLN A 123 4.37 -16.30 4.28
C GLN A 123 4.41 -16.85 5.71
N ALA A 124 3.42 -17.65 6.11
CA ALA A 124 3.21 -18.10 7.50
C ALA A 124 3.04 -16.93 8.50
N LYS A 125 2.59 -15.77 8.01
CA LYS A 125 2.23 -14.59 8.81
C LYS A 125 0.74 -14.30 8.60
N LYS A 126 0.00 -14.05 9.68
CA LYS A 126 -1.42 -13.66 9.63
C LYS A 126 -1.51 -12.14 9.47
N PRO A 127 -2.02 -11.60 8.34
CA PRO A 127 -2.30 -10.17 8.23
C PRO A 127 -3.35 -9.73 9.24
N LEU A 128 -3.36 -8.44 9.58
CA LEU A 128 -4.42 -7.87 10.38
C LEU A 128 -5.71 -7.76 9.55
N SER A 129 -6.84 -8.15 10.14
CA SER A 129 -8.16 -8.04 9.54
C SER A 129 -8.67 -6.60 9.58
N ALA A 130 -9.13 -6.09 8.44
CA ALA A 130 -9.82 -4.80 8.33
C ALA A 130 -11.07 -4.70 9.22
N VAL A 131 -11.69 -5.83 9.55
CA VAL A 131 -12.97 -5.92 10.26
C VAL A 131 -12.77 -6.29 11.73
N PHE A 132 -11.89 -7.26 12.01
CA PHE A 132 -11.80 -7.89 13.34
C PHE A 132 -10.65 -7.35 14.18
N ASP A 133 -9.63 -6.73 13.56
CA ASP A 133 -8.48 -6.17 14.27
C ASP A 133 -8.58 -4.66 14.43
N ARG A 134 -7.63 -4.08 15.17
CA ARG A 134 -7.58 -2.65 15.53
C ARG A 134 -7.23 -1.70 14.38
N ILE A 135 -7.44 -2.12 13.12
CA ILE A 135 -7.07 -1.35 11.92
C ILE A 135 -8.28 -0.85 11.11
N GLY A 136 -9.51 -1.04 11.60
CA GLY A 136 -10.71 -0.50 10.94
C GLY A 136 -10.67 1.02 10.78
N ASN A 137 -10.09 1.74 11.74
CA ASN A 137 -9.87 3.19 11.65
C ASN A 137 -8.99 3.53 10.43
N ASN A 138 -7.78 2.98 10.37
CA ASN A 138 -6.80 3.18 9.30
C ASN A 138 -7.38 2.75 7.94
N THR A 139 -8.11 1.64 7.90
CA THR A 139 -8.82 1.15 6.70
C THR A 139 -9.78 2.22 6.15
N THR A 140 -10.62 2.80 7.00
CA THR A 140 -11.57 3.84 6.55
C THR A 140 -10.87 5.11 6.08
N VAL A 141 -9.74 5.48 6.70
CA VAL A 141 -8.91 6.60 6.23
C VAL A 141 -8.36 6.30 4.84
N ALA A 142 -7.71 5.15 4.66
CA ALA A 142 -7.08 4.73 3.42
C ALA A 142 -8.09 4.70 2.27
N MET A 143 -9.22 4.01 2.44
CA MET A 143 -10.26 3.89 1.42
C MET A 143 -10.84 5.26 1.04
N SER A 144 -11.13 6.12 2.02
CA SER A 144 -11.72 7.44 1.78
C SER A 144 -10.78 8.33 0.96
N HIS A 145 -9.50 8.38 1.33
CA HIS A 145 -8.51 9.21 0.64
C HIS A 145 -8.11 8.62 -0.71
N ALA A 146 -7.95 7.30 -0.83
CA ALA A 146 -7.69 6.66 -2.11
C ALA A 146 -8.81 6.93 -3.12
N LYS A 147 -10.09 6.85 -2.69
CA LYS A 147 -11.24 7.22 -3.54
C LYS A 147 -11.28 8.70 -3.90
N MET A 148 -10.88 9.57 -2.97
CA MET A 148 -10.74 10.98 -3.25
C MET A 148 -9.66 11.24 -4.32
N TRP A 149 -8.48 10.62 -4.21
CA TRP A 149 -7.39 10.77 -5.17
C TRP A 149 -7.71 10.14 -6.52
N GLU A 150 -8.44 9.02 -6.55
CA GLU A 150 -9.01 8.44 -7.77
C GLU A 150 -9.88 9.48 -8.50
N LYS A 151 -10.84 10.10 -7.79
CA LYS A 151 -11.77 11.07 -8.37
C LYS A 151 -11.12 12.41 -8.75
N ARG A 152 -10.20 12.93 -7.92
CA ARG A 152 -9.66 14.29 -8.07
C ARG A 152 -8.33 14.36 -8.81
N ASN A 153 -7.52 13.30 -8.75
CA ASN A 153 -6.15 13.29 -9.26
C ASN A 153 -5.95 12.29 -10.40
N GLY A 154 -6.96 11.48 -10.72
CA GLY A 154 -6.95 10.52 -11.81
C GLY A 154 -6.14 9.26 -11.50
N PHE A 155 -5.96 8.94 -10.21
CA PHE A 155 -5.36 7.68 -9.80
C PHE A 155 -6.31 6.52 -10.05
N LYS A 156 -5.77 5.31 -10.20
CA LYS A 156 -6.55 4.07 -10.25
C LYS A 156 -6.13 3.15 -9.11
N ILE A 157 -7.11 2.62 -8.38
CA ILE A 157 -6.85 1.69 -7.28
C ILE A 157 -6.73 0.27 -7.83
N TYR A 158 -5.55 -0.29 -7.80
CA TYR A 158 -5.28 -1.62 -8.33
C TYR A 158 -5.36 -2.69 -7.23
N PRO A 159 -5.85 -3.91 -7.54
CA PRO A 159 -6.36 -4.37 -8.83
C PRO A 159 -7.88 -4.14 -9.03
N MET A 160 -8.52 -3.34 -8.18
CA MET A 160 -9.98 -3.12 -8.20
C MET A 160 -10.44 -2.37 -9.46
N ALA A 161 -9.62 -1.45 -9.96
CA ALA A 161 -9.82 -0.74 -11.21
C ALA A 161 -9.41 -1.57 -12.43
N LYS A 162 -9.99 -1.27 -13.60
CA LYS A 162 -9.56 -1.84 -14.87
C LYS A 162 -8.13 -1.39 -15.19
N GLN A 163 -7.24 -2.36 -15.34
CA GLN A 163 -5.82 -2.12 -15.59
C GLN A 163 -5.52 -1.92 -17.07
N GLU A 164 -4.75 -0.90 -17.40
CA GLU A 164 -4.32 -0.58 -18.76
C GLU A 164 -2.82 -0.26 -18.79
N LYS A 165 -2.10 -0.70 -19.82
CA LYS A 165 -0.63 -0.50 -19.94
C LYS A 165 -0.21 0.98 -19.93
N ALA A 166 -1.13 1.88 -20.29
CA ALA A 166 -0.91 3.30 -20.33
C ALA A 166 -1.11 3.97 -18.96
N ASP A 167 -1.56 3.25 -17.94
CA ASP A 167 -1.81 3.82 -16.62
C ASP A 167 -0.50 4.27 -15.96
N LYS A 168 -0.50 5.52 -15.48
CA LYS A 168 0.66 6.16 -14.86
C LYS A 168 0.41 6.62 -13.42
N LYS A 169 -0.84 6.62 -12.96
CA LYS A 169 -1.22 7.06 -11.61
C LYS A 169 -1.95 5.92 -10.93
N ILE A 170 -1.26 5.22 -10.05
CA ILE A 170 -1.74 3.95 -9.51
C ILE A 170 -1.64 3.98 -7.99
N ILE A 171 -2.64 3.42 -7.31
CA ILE A 171 -2.64 3.17 -5.87
C ILE A 171 -2.66 1.65 -5.69
N ILE A 172 -1.75 1.14 -4.87
CA ILE A 172 -1.68 -0.27 -4.49
C ILE A 172 -1.67 -0.41 -2.97
N GLU A 173 -2.29 -1.47 -2.49
CA GLU A 173 -2.20 -1.87 -1.09
C GLU A 173 -0.93 -2.68 -0.87
N VAL A 174 -0.21 -2.42 0.22
CA VAL A 174 1.05 -3.09 0.57
C VAL A 174 1.04 -3.46 2.05
N TYR A 175 2.00 -4.28 2.48
CA TYR A 175 2.09 -4.67 3.90
C TYR A 175 3.55 -4.79 4.39
N PRO A 176 4.17 -3.67 4.85
CA PRO A 176 5.53 -3.60 5.37
C PRO A 176 5.86 -4.63 6.45
N ALA A 177 4.89 -5.02 7.28
CA ALA A 177 5.09 -6.03 8.33
C ALA A 177 5.58 -7.39 7.81
N LEU A 178 5.36 -7.72 6.53
CA LEU A 178 5.83 -8.98 5.94
C LEU A 178 7.36 -9.06 5.82
N ILE A 179 8.02 -7.92 5.61
CA ILE A 179 9.48 -7.87 5.42
C ILE A 179 10.25 -7.47 6.67
N LYS A 180 9.59 -7.48 7.83
CA LYS A 180 10.19 -7.24 9.16
C LYS A 180 9.98 -8.44 10.07
N ALA A 181 10.92 -8.70 10.98
CA ALA A 181 10.76 -9.75 12.00
C ALA A 181 9.77 -9.34 13.10
N SER A 182 9.72 -8.06 13.44
CA SER A 182 8.81 -7.47 14.43
C SER A 182 8.54 -6.00 14.07
N LYS A 183 7.66 -5.32 14.81
CA LYS A 183 7.32 -3.91 14.56
C LYS A 183 8.56 -3.00 14.50
N THR A 184 9.52 -3.20 15.41
CA THR A 184 10.73 -2.37 15.56
C THR A 184 11.96 -2.95 14.86
N SER A 185 11.81 -4.05 14.13
CA SER A 185 12.90 -4.65 13.37
C SER A 185 13.13 -3.89 12.08
N GLU A 186 14.39 -3.90 11.62
CA GLU A 186 14.71 -3.49 10.26
C GLU A 186 14.03 -4.41 9.22
N ALA A 187 13.88 -3.86 8.01
CA ALA A 187 13.60 -4.62 6.80
C ALA A 187 14.64 -5.73 6.58
N HIS A 188 14.21 -6.80 5.91
CA HIS A 188 15.09 -7.87 5.46
C HIS A 188 16.28 -7.34 4.63
N ALA A 189 17.40 -8.08 4.66
CA ALA A 189 18.69 -7.64 4.11
C ALA A 189 18.67 -7.32 2.60
N ASN A 190 17.71 -7.86 1.84
CA ASN A 190 17.51 -7.59 0.43
C ASN A 190 16.88 -6.20 0.14
N LEU A 191 16.17 -5.61 1.11
CA LEU A 191 15.57 -4.27 0.98
C LEU A 191 16.36 -3.20 1.72
N LYS A 192 17.07 -3.58 2.78
CA LYS A 192 17.86 -2.65 3.60
C LYS A 192 18.77 -1.71 2.80
N PRO A 193 19.48 -2.15 1.74
CA PRO A 193 20.35 -1.27 0.95
C PRO A 193 19.62 -0.13 0.21
N TYR A 194 18.32 -0.26 -0.01
CA TYR A 194 17.50 0.74 -0.70
C TYR A 194 16.80 1.72 0.26
N LEU A 195 16.85 1.45 1.56
CA LEU A 195 16.23 2.31 2.57
C LEU A 195 17.16 3.48 2.95
N PRO A 196 16.58 4.64 3.31
CA PRO A 196 17.35 5.79 3.75
C PRO A 196 18.00 5.47 5.12
N THR A 197 19.27 5.84 5.27
CA THR A 197 20.09 5.46 6.44
C THR A 197 19.73 6.19 7.73
N ASP A 198 19.04 7.32 7.61
CA ASP A 198 18.69 8.25 8.69
C ASP A 198 17.27 8.02 9.26
N VAL A 199 16.50 7.11 8.66
CA VAL A 199 15.15 6.78 9.15
C VAL A 199 15.18 5.59 10.09
N LYS A 200 14.64 5.80 11.30
CA LYS A 200 14.69 4.81 12.38
C LYS A 200 13.65 3.69 12.19
N PRO A 201 14.04 2.41 12.27
CA PRO A 201 13.08 1.30 12.26
C PRO A 201 12.02 1.40 13.37
N GLY A 202 10.79 1.05 13.02
CA GLY A 202 9.65 1.04 13.94
C GLY A 202 8.88 2.36 14.06
N THR A 203 9.27 3.39 13.30
CA THR A 203 8.46 4.60 13.10
C THR A 203 7.53 4.44 11.90
N ASP A 204 6.46 5.22 11.86
CA ASP A 204 5.51 5.19 10.74
C ASP A 204 6.19 5.74 9.46
N ALA A 205 7.12 6.71 9.59
CA ALA A 205 7.96 7.17 8.47
C ALA A 205 8.83 6.05 7.86
N TYR A 206 9.32 5.11 8.68
CA TYR A 206 10.09 3.96 8.18
C TYR A 206 9.23 2.99 7.38
N ASP A 207 8.02 2.72 7.88
CA ASP A 207 7.07 1.85 7.19
C ASP A 207 6.56 2.50 5.90
N ALA A 208 6.45 3.84 5.87
CA ALA A 208 6.22 4.59 4.65
C ALA A 208 7.38 4.46 3.65
N CYS A 209 8.64 4.45 4.08
CA CYS A 209 9.77 4.16 3.18
C CYS A 209 9.62 2.78 2.52
N ILE A 210 9.26 1.76 3.31
CA ILE A 210 9.01 0.42 2.77
C ILE A 210 7.85 0.44 1.75
N CYS A 211 6.78 1.18 2.04
CA CYS A 211 5.66 1.36 1.12
C CYS A 211 6.09 2.02 -0.20
N ALA A 212 6.98 3.00 -0.16
CA ALA A 212 7.51 3.65 -1.35
C ALA A 212 8.34 2.68 -2.20
N LEU A 213 9.12 1.79 -1.58
CA LEU A 213 9.85 0.73 -2.30
C LEU A 213 8.90 -0.28 -2.95
N TYR A 214 7.82 -0.67 -2.28
CA TYR A 214 6.78 -1.49 -2.91
C TYR A 214 6.20 -0.81 -4.17
N ALA A 215 5.94 0.49 -4.09
CA ALA A 215 5.42 1.27 -5.19
C ALA A 215 6.41 1.35 -6.36
N VAL A 216 7.71 1.52 -6.08
CA VAL A 216 8.78 1.43 -7.10
C VAL A 216 8.82 0.06 -7.74
N ALA A 217 8.85 -1.02 -6.94
CA ALA A 217 8.91 -2.39 -7.46
C ALA A 217 7.75 -2.66 -8.43
N PHE A 218 6.54 -2.22 -8.06
CA PHE A 218 5.36 -2.33 -8.91
C PHE A 218 5.52 -1.57 -10.24
N GLY A 219 5.94 -0.29 -10.20
CA GLY A 219 6.04 0.53 -11.42
C GLY A 219 7.23 0.18 -12.32
N ALA A 220 8.31 -0.35 -11.73
CA ALA A 220 9.53 -0.74 -12.42
C ALA A 220 9.45 -2.16 -13.02
N ASN A 221 8.39 -2.92 -12.69
CA ASN A 221 8.28 -4.36 -12.96
C ASN A 221 9.45 -5.14 -12.33
N ASP A 222 9.61 -5.02 -11.01
CA ASP A 222 10.45 -5.89 -10.19
C ASP A 222 11.97 -5.82 -10.43
N ALA A 223 12.49 -4.73 -11.00
CA ALA A 223 13.92 -4.44 -11.01
C ALA A 223 14.13 -2.96 -10.65
N PRO A 224 15.04 -2.61 -9.71
CA PRO A 224 16.08 -3.44 -9.10
C PRO A 224 15.65 -4.17 -7.82
N LEU A 225 14.39 -4.01 -7.40
CA LEU A 225 13.86 -4.58 -6.15
C LEU A 225 13.43 -6.04 -6.33
N PRO A 226 13.25 -6.82 -5.26
CA PRO A 226 12.71 -8.17 -5.37
C PRO A 226 11.31 -8.20 -6.03
N ASN A 227 10.94 -9.36 -6.57
CA ASN A 227 9.65 -9.55 -7.21
C ASN A 227 8.47 -9.36 -6.25
N LEU A 228 7.42 -8.72 -6.73
CA LEU A 228 6.13 -8.66 -6.07
C LEU A 228 5.25 -9.85 -6.42
N ALA A 229 4.60 -10.40 -5.40
CA ALA A 229 3.50 -11.33 -5.61
C ALA A 229 2.30 -10.57 -6.18
N HIS A 230 1.99 -10.82 -7.45
CA HIS A 230 0.82 -10.28 -8.13
C HIS A 230 -0.44 -11.14 -7.88
N PRO A 231 -1.65 -10.56 -8.04
CA PRO A 231 -2.89 -11.32 -7.90
C PRO A 231 -2.93 -12.52 -8.85
N PRO A 232 -3.28 -13.74 -8.37
CA PRO A 232 -3.28 -14.91 -9.23
C PRO A 232 -4.44 -14.86 -10.22
N VAL A 233 -4.17 -15.27 -11.47
CA VAL A 233 -5.13 -15.20 -12.59
C VAL A 233 -6.48 -15.86 -12.27
N HIS A 234 -6.46 -17.00 -11.56
CA HIS A 234 -7.67 -17.75 -11.23
C HIS A 234 -8.56 -17.07 -10.18
N ALA A 235 -8.07 -16.06 -9.45
CA ALA A 235 -8.81 -15.36 -8.39
C ALA A 235 -9.18 -13.92 -8.78
N LYS A 236 -9.13 -13.58 -10.08
CA LYS A 236 -9.31 -12.22 -10.59
C LYS A 236 -10.58 -11.51 -10.07
N GLU A 237 -11.71 -12.22 -9.99
CA GLU A 237 -12.96 -11.60 -9.51
C GLU A 237 -12.92 -11.33 -7.99
N ALA A 238 -12.39 -12.27 -7.19
CA ALA A 238 -12.26 -12.08 -5.75
C ALA A 238 -11.34 -10.90 -5.42
N VAL A 239 -10.18 -10.79 -6.08
CA VAL A 239 -9.23 -9.70 -5.84
C VAL A 239 -9.72 -8.36 -6.38
N LYS A 240 -10.56 -8.36 -7.42
CA LYS A 240 -11.20 -7.14 -7.92
C LYS A 240 -12.22 -6.57 -6.94
N GLU A 241 -12.93 -7.43 -6.22
CA GLU A 241 -13.93 -7.04 -5.22
C GLU A 241 -13.29 -6.70 -3.86
N GLU A 242 -12.32 -7.49 -3.41
CA GLU A 242 -11.74 -7.39 -2.06
C GLU A 242 -10.42 -6.60 -2.00
N GLY A 243 -9.73 -6.43 -3.14
CA GLY A 243 -8.38 -5.88 -3.21
C GLY A 243 -7.26 -6.93 -3.12
N TRP A 244 -6.02 -6.47 -3.28
CA TRP A 244 -4.81 -7.29 -3.17
C TRP A 244 -3.69 -6.51 -2.49
N ILE A 245 -3.13 -7.11 -1.43
CA ILE A 245 -1.85 -6.70 -0.84
C ILE A 245 -0.73 -7.17 -1.76
N TYR A 246 0.01 -6.24 -2.35
CA TYR A 246 1.27 -6.54 -3.01
C TYR A 246 2.36 -6.72 -1.95
N TYR A 247 3.08 -7.84 -2.03
CA TYR A 247 4.14 -8.19 -1.08
C TYR A 247 5.33 -8.78 -1.81
N PHE A 248 6.53 -8.61 -1.26
CA PHE A 248 7.74 -9.17 -1.86
C PHE A 248 7.70 -10.69 -1.69
N GLU A 249 7.92 -11.41 -2.78
CA GLU A 249 8.09 -12.85 -2.72
C GLU A 249 9.31 -13.17 -1.83
N LYS A 250 9.26 -14.31 -1.14
CA LYS A 250 10.47 -14.77 -0.45
C LYS A 250 11.49 -15.07 -1.53
N GLY A 251 12.55 -14.27 -1.60
CA GLY A 251 13.73 -14.62 -2.37
C GLY A 251 14.26 -15.96 -1.87
N GLU A 252 14.60 -16.85 -2.81
CA GLU A 252 15.33 -18.08 -2.51
C GLU A 252 16.68 -17.79 -1.86
#